data_AF-A0A971IVN6-F1
#
_entry.id   AF-A0A971IVN6-F1
#
_cell.length_a   1.000
_cell.length_b   1.000
_cell.length_c   1.000
_cell.angle_alpha   90.00
_cell.angle_beta   90.00
_cell.angle_gamma   90.00
#
_symmetry.space_group_name_H-M   'P 1'
#
loop_
_entity.id
_entity.type
_entity.pdbx_description
1 polymer ?
#
loop_
_entity_poly.entity_id
_entity_poly.type
_entity_poly.pdbx_seq_one_letter_code
_entity_poly.pdbx_strand_id
1 'polypeptide(L)'
;MGKTKKPVYWVVDDSTYQKLQPLKHFVDFVAGLPYANELHRKNAEEIKGLIETINQPETIKEWCVCLNIYDPMVQAGYGSGNYWKKWWVYFEVGRLEIEADDEILDEQHFSDTQPNYYGCIFFEKKITNERIWMDFELNDFIDDAMNYQKYITKGLNEVEVDIDIYSNPKEEKEDTTYSVPIW
;
A
#
# COMPACT_ATOMS: atom_id res chain seq x y z
N MET A 1 7.23 -26.46 19.34
CA MET A 1 6.97 -26.60 17.89
C MET A 1 5.54 -26.17 17.57
N GLY A 2 5.32 -24.85 17.48
CA GLY A 2 4.09 -24.33 16.91
C GLY A 2 4.31 -24.15 15.41
N LYS A 3 3.76 -25.04 14.58
CA LYS A 3 3.73 -24.80 13.13
C LYS A 3 2.86 -23.58 12.91
N THR A 4 3.45 -22.44 12.55
CA THR A 4 2.70 -21.34 11.94
C THR A 4 2.06 -21.91 10.67
N LYS A 5 0.74 -22.07 10.70
CA LYS A 5 0.01 -22.50 9.51
C LYS A 5 0.13 -21.37 8.49
N LYS A 6 0.62 -21.68 7.28
CA LYS A 6 0.55 -20.74 6.16
C LYS A 6 -0.91 -20.25 6.05
N PRO A 7 -1.15 -18.94 5.95
CA PRO A 7 -2.50 -18.42 5.84
C PRO A 7 -3.17 -19.04 4.62
N VAL A 8 -4.41 -19.49 4.81
CA VAL A 8 -5.24 -19.93 3.68
C VAL A 8 -6.02 -18.71 3.25
N TYR A 9 -5.82 -18.27 2.02
CA TYR A 9 -6.54 -17.14 1.46
C TYR A 9 -7.83 -17.59 0.74
N TRP A 10 -8.76 -16.65 0.62
CA TRP A 10 -10.00 -16.74 -0.13
C TRP A 10 -9.69 -16.61 -1.63
N VAL A 11 -10.36 -17.42 -2.43
CA VAL A 11 -10.37 -17.28 -3.89
C VAL A 11 -11.37 -16.18 -4.22
N VAL A 12 -10.84 -15.03 -4.65
CA VAL A 12 -11.62 -13.86 -5.03
C VAL A 12 -12.59 -14.20 -6.17
N ASP A 13 -13.83 -13.74 -6.07
CA ASP A 13 -14.81 -13.91 -7.14
C ASP A 13 -14.51 -13.03 -8.36
N ASP A 14 -15.08 -13.38 -9.51
CA ASP A 14 -14.83 -12.67 -10.78
C ASP A 14 -15.19 -11.18 -10.70
N SER A 15 -16.25 -10.82 -9.96
CA SER A 15 -16.67 -9.42 -9.83
C SER A 15 -15.61 -8.58 -9.12
N THR A 16 -15.11 -9.09 -8.00
CA THR A 16 -14.07 -8.45 -7.18
C THR A 16 -12.73 -8.45 -7.92
N TYR A 17 -12.40 -9.55 -8.59
CA TYR A 17 -11.22 -9.66 -9.44
C TYR A 17 -11.21 -8.56 -10.52
N GLN A 18 -12.31 -8.39 -11.26
CA GLN A 18 -12.45 -7.35 -12.28
C GLN A 18 -12.42 -5.95 -11.66
N LYS A 19 -13.02 -5.75 -10.49
CA LYS A 19 -13.01 -4.47 -9.77
C LYS A 19 -11.59 -4.01 -9.40
N LEU A 20 -10.65 -4.95 -9.20
CA LEU A 20 -9.25 -4.63 -8.83
C LEU A 20 -8.32 -4.41 -10.01
N GLN A 21 -8.67 -4.85 -11.23
CA GLN A 21 -7.80 -4.70 -12.40
C GLN A 21 -7.40 -3.25 -12.73
N PRO A 22 -8.24 -2.22 -12.51
CA PRO A 22 -7.84 -0.84 -12.73
C PRO A 22 -6.63 -0.38 -11.91
N LEU A 23 -6.31 -1.04 -10.77
CA LEU A 23 -5.11 -0.73 -9.99
C LEU A 23 -3.82 -0.79 -10.81
N LYS A 24 -3.78 -1.61 -11.88
CA LYS A 24 -2.63 -1.65 -12.79
C LYS A 24 -2.33 -0.30 -13.44
N HIS A 25 -3.36 0.50 -13.73
CA HIS A 25 -3.20 1.85 -14.26
C HIS A 25 -2.54 2.78 -13.24
N PHE A 26 -2.90 2.66 -11.97
CA PHE A 26 -2.22 3.38 -10.89
C PHE A 26 -0.75 2.96 -10.78
N VAL A 27 -0.46 1.66 -10.83
CA VAL A 27 0.92 1.15 -10.80
C VAL A 27 1.74 1.68 -11.98
N ASP A 28 1.21 1.60 -13.20
CA ASP A 28 1.86 2.13 -14.41
C ASP A 28 2.12 3.63 -14.31
N PHE A 29 1.14 4.38 -13.78
CA PHE A 29 1.26 5.81 -13.59
C PHE A 29 2.40 6.17 -12.62
N VAL A 30 2.40 5.60 -11.41
CA VAL A 30 3.42 5.88 -10.39
C VAL A 30 4.81 5.47 -10.88
N ALA A 31 4.94 4.31 -11.53
CA ALA A 31 6.20 3.85 -12.11
C ALA A 31 6.67 4.70 -13.30
N GLY A 32 5.74 5.40 -13.97
CA GLY A 32 6.01 6.31 -15.08
C GLY A 32 6.60 7.66 -14.63
N LEU A 33 6.43 8.04 -13.37
CA LEU A 33 6.89 9.33 -12.85
C LEU A 33 8.43 9.46 -12.88
N PRO A 34 8.97 10.69 -12.99
CA PRO A 34 10.41 10.93 -13.02
C PRO A 34 11.11 10.54 -11.70
N TYR A 35 10.36 10.40 -10.61
CA TYR A 35 10.85 9.99 -9.29
C TYR A 35 11.07 8.47 -9.17
N ALA A 36 10.54 7.68 -10.12
CA ALA A 36 10.68 6.23 -10.11
C ALA A 36 12.04 5.79 -10.71
N ASN A 37 12.81 5.04 -9.92
CA ASN A 37 14.08 4.45 -10.33
C ASN A 37 13.86 3.10 -11.09
N GLU A 38 14.96 2.47 -11.52
CA GLU A 38 14.91 1.20 -12.26
C GLU A 38 14.30 0.04 -11.44
N LEU A 39 14.59 -0.01 -10.14
CA LEU A 39 14.01 -1.02 -9.24
C LEU A 39 12.50 -0.84 -9.12
N HIS A 40 12.01 0.40 -8.98
CA HIS A 40 10.58 0.70 -8.93
C HIS A 40 9.87 0.23 -10.21
N ARG A 41 10.44 0.50 -11.39
CA ARG A 41 9.86 0.06 -12.68
C ARG A 41 9.83 -1.45 -12.80
N LYS A 42 10.86 -2.14 -12.32
CA LYS A 42 10.88 -3.61 -12.27
C LYS A 42 9.82 -4.16 -11.33
N ASN A 43 9.71 -3.60 -10.12
CA ASN A 43 8.71 -4.01 -9.13
C ASN A 43 7.29 -3.74 -9.62
N ALA A 44 7.06 -2.63 -10.33
CA ALA A 44 5.78 -2.30 -10.94
C ALA A 44 5.29 -3.38 -11.92
N GLU A 45 6.17 -3.91 -12.78
CA GLU A 45 5.82 -5.01 -13.69
C GLU A 45 5.41 -6.28 -12.92
N GLU A 46 6.12 -6.60 -11.84
CA GLU A 46 5.79 -7.76 -11.02
C GLU A 46 4.48 -7.56 -10.24
N ILE A 47 4.25 -6.38 -9.66
CA ILE A 47 3.00 -6.03 -8.96
C ILE A 47 1.81 -6.10 -9.90
N LYS A 48 1.93 -5.62 -11.16
CA LYS A 48 0.87 -5.80 -12.15
C LYS A 48 0.53 -7.27 -12.38
N GLY A 49 1.54 -8.14 -12.44
CA GLY A 49 1.35 -9.58 -12.48
C GLY A 49 0.61 -10.12 -11.25
N LEU A 50 0.95 -9.64 -10.05
CA LEU A 50 0.26 -10.01 -8.80
C LEU A 50 -1.21 -9.57 -8.79
N ILE A 51 -1.53 -8.40 -9.36
CA ILE A 51 -2.92 -7.93 -9.52
C ILE A 51 -3.68 -8.80 -10.53
N GLU A 52 -3.02 -9.26 -11.61
CA GLU A 52 -3.63 -10.16 -12.62
C GLU A 52 -3.93 -11.54 -12.07
N THR A 53 -3.17 -12.00 -11.07
CA THR A 53 -3.35 -13.29 -10.41
C THR A 53 -3.91 -13.17 -9.00
N ILE A 54 -4.52 -12.03 -8.63
CA ILE A 54 -4.97 -11.78 -7.26
C ILE A 54 -6.09 -12.72 -6.78
N ASN A 55 -6.77 -13.40 -7.71
CA ASN A 55 -7.72 -14.47 -7.43
C ASN A 55 -7.06 -15.85 -7.20
N GLN A 56 -5.74 -15.95 -7.38
CA GLN A 56 -4.91 -17.15 -7.17
C GLN A 56 -4.09 -17.00 -5.89
N PRO A 57 -4.63 -17.44 -4.74
CA PRO A 57 -4.09 -17.14 -3.41
C PRO A 57 -2.65 -17.61 -3.17
N GLU A 58 -2.20 -18.64 -3.88
CA GLU A 58 -0.85 -19.21 -3.83
C GLU A 58 0.24 -18.30 -4.41
N THR A 59 -0.15 -17.26 -5.15
CA THR A 59 0.76 -16.31 -5.81
C THR A 59 0.97 -15.02 -5.03
N ILE A 60 0.25 -14.86 -3.91
CA ILE A 60 0.21 -13.63 -3.14
C ILE A 60 1.57 -13.36 -2.47
N LYS A 61 2.15 -12.21 -2.80
CA LYS A 61 3.27 -11.58 -2.09
C LYS A 61 2.78 -10.31 -1.43
N GLU A 62 3.55 -9.81 -0.47
CA GLU A 62 3.31 -8.50 0.10
C GLU A 62 3.97 -7.44 -0.79
N TRP A 63 3.31 -6.31 -0.99
CA TRP A 63 3.78 -5.26 -1.89
C TRP A 63 3.11 -3.93 -1.59
N CYS A 64 3.70 -2.85 -2.07
CA CYS A 64 3.12 -1.52 -2.00
C CYS A 64 3.37 -0.71 -3.27
N VAL A 65 2.49 0.25 -3.52
CA VAL A 65 2.67 1.31 -4.51
C VAL A 65 2.18 2.62 -3.90
N CYS A 66 3.07 3.61 -3.84
CA CYS A 66 2.84 4.85 -3.12
C CYS A 66 3.23 6.05 -3.96
N LEU A 67 2.40 7.08 -3.90
CA LEU A 67 2.71 8.44 -4.33
C LEU A 67 2.50 9.39 -3.15
N ASN A 68 3.52 10.16 -2.84
CA ASN A 68 3.53 11.11 -1.74
C ASN A 68 3.86 12.51 -2.26
N ILE A 69 3.17 13.51 -1.73
CA ILE A 69 3.56 14.92 -1.80
C ILE A 69 3.67 15.41 -0.37
N TYR A 70 4.80 15.98 0.04
CA TYR A 70 4.97 16.42 1.42
C TYR A 70 5.80 17.70 1.55
N ASP A 71 5.75 18.28 2.75
CA ASP A 71 6.63 19.35 3.21
C ASP A 71 7.48 18.85 4.39
N PRO A 72 8.79 18.64 4.19
CA PRO A 72 9.66 18.07 5.22
C PRO A 72 9.84 19.01 6.43
N MET A 73 9.65 20.32 6.26
CA MET A 73 9.79 21.28 7.36
C MET A 73 8.57 21.21 8.27
N VAL A 74 7.36 21.21 7.70
CA VAL A 74 6.13 21.07 8.51
C VAL A 74 6.05 19.67 9.12
N GLN A 75 6.42 18.62 8.38
CA GLN A 75 6.50 17.25 8.91
C GLN A 75 7.46 17.13 10.10
N ALA A 76 8.57 17.89 10.10
CA ALA A 76 9.51 17.95 11.22
C ALA A 76 9.05 18.88 12.37
N GLY A 77 7.84 19.44 12.31
CA GLY A 77 7.27 20.31 13.33
C GLY A 77 7.66 21.79 13.23
N TYR A 78 8.26 22.21 12.11
CA TYR A 78 8.65 23.61 11.88
C TYR A 78 7.56 24.41 11.14
N GLY A 79 6.31 24.30 11.60
CA GLY A 79 5.16 25.01 11.02
C GLY A 79 3.83 24.36 11.37
N SER A 80 2.77 24.78 10.69
CA SER A 80 1.43 24.21 10.77
C SER A 80 0.79 24.23 9.38
N GLY A 81 -0.11 23.30 9.10
CA GLY A 81 -0.82 23.16 7.82
C GLY A 81 -0.80 21.74 7.30
N ASN A 82 -1.35 21.53 6.10
CA ASN A 82 -1.23 20.27 5.37
C ASN A 82 0.25 20.06 5.02
N TYR A 83 0.82 18.95 5.47
CA TYR A 83 2.22 18.60 5.25
C TYR A 83 2.41 17.31 4.48
N TRP A 84 1.35 16.55 4.24
CA TRP A 84 1.42 15.31 3.49
C TRP A 84 0.09 15.06 2.77
N LYS A 85 0.17 14.80 1.47
CA LYS A 85 -0.88 14.17 0.69
C LYS A 85 -0.38 12.86 0.10
N LYS A 86 -1.14 11.78 0.24
CA LYS A 86 -0.70 10.46 -0.21
C LYS A 86 -1.77 9.70 -1.00
N TRP A 87 -1.32 8.81 -1.89
CA TRP A 87 -2.13 7.79 -2.56
C TRP A 87 -1.38 6.47 -2.50
N TRP A 88 -1.97 5.52 -1.81
CA TRP A 88 -1.31 4.30 -1.37
C TRP A 88 -2.16 3.08 -1.71
N VAL A 89 -1.48 2.03 -2.20
CA VAL A 89 -2.06 0.69 -2.37
C VAL A 89 -1.09 -0.29 -1.73
N TYR A 90 -1.53 -0.95 -0.67
CA TYR A 90 -0.73 -1.89 0.12
C TYR A 90 -1.39 -3.25 0.15
N PHE A 91 -0.62 -4.29 -0.16
CA PHE A 91 -1.00 -5.66 0.14
C PHE A 91 -0.09 -6.21 1.23
N GLU A 92 -0.64 -6.43 2.42
CA GLU A 92 0.11 -6.94 3.58
C GLU A 92 -0.76 -7.85 4.44
N VAL A 93 -0.20 -8.94 4.96
CA VAL A 93 -0.89 -9.87 5.89
C VAL A 93 -2.26 -10.38 5.35
N GLY A 94 -2.40 -10.52 4.03
CA GLY A 94 -3.66 -10.96 3.42
C GLY A 94 -4.74 -9.88 3.38
N ARG A 95 -4.36 -8.62 3.41
CA ARG A 95 -5.24 -7.46 3.31
C ARG A 95 -4.72 -6.54 2.22
N LEU A 96 -5.59 -6.16 1.28
CA LEU A 96 -5.32 -5.09 0.33
C LEU A 96 -5.97 -3.81 0.87
N GLU A 97 -5.18 -2.79 1.14
CA GLU A 97 -5.64 -1.46 1.52
C GLU A 97 -5.38 -0.49 0.37
N ILE A 98 -6.36 0.38 0.12
CA ILE A 98 -6.31 1.45 -0.87
C ILE A 98 -6.72 2.72 -0.14
N GLU A 99 -5.83 3.70 -0.09
CA GLU A 99 -6.00 4.87 0.75
C GLU A 99 -5.48 6.11 0.04
N ALA A 100 -6.23 7.20 0.13
CA ALA A 100 -5.67 8.53 -0.06
C ALA A 100 -6.13 9.41 1.09
N ASP A 101 -5.20 10.15 1.69
CA ASP A 101 -5.51 11.07 2.77
C ASP A 101 -4.67 12.35 2.66
N ASP A 102 -4.98 13.28 3.54
CA ASP A 102 -4.17 14.45 3.84
C ASP A 102 -3.81 14.41 5.32
N GLU A 103 -2.54 14.66 5.65
CA GLU A 103 -2.09 14.86 7.02
C GLU A 103 -1.87 16.34 7.30
N ILE A 104 -2.49 16.82 8.38
CA ILE A 104 -2.45 18.22 8.78
C ILE A 104 -1.82 18.32 10.16
N LEU A 105 -0.84 19.21 10.30
CA LEU A 105 -0.26 19.57 11.59
C LEU A 105 -0.92 20.85 12.08
N ASP A 106 -1.63 20.77 13.21
CA ASP A 106 -2.25 21.95 13.83
C ASP A 106 -1.24 22.78 14.67
N GLU A 107 -1.68 23.95 15.14
CA GLU A 107 -0.84 24.84 15.99
C GLU A 107 -0.44 24.20 17.34
N GLN A 108 -1.14 23.14 17.76
CA GLN A 108 -0.87 22.37 18.96
C GLN A 108 -0.01 21.12 18.69
N HIS A 109 0.43 20.93 17.43
CA HIS A 109 1.19 19.78 16.93
C HIS A 109 0.44 18.44 17.00
N PHE A 110 -0.90 18.46 16.97
CA PHE A 110 -1.68 17.27 16.69
C PHE A 110 -1.73 17.02 15.18
N SER A 111 -1.55 15.76 14.80
CA SER A 111 -1.81 15.28 13.45
C SER A 111 -3.29 14.88 13.38
N ASP A 112 -4.05 15.55 12.51
CA ASP A 112 -5.38 15.08 12.12
C ASP A 112 -5.28 14.43 10.75
N THR A 113 -5.84 13.24 10.63
CA THR A 113 -5.91 12.48 9.38
C THR A 113 -7.37 12.37 8.94
N GLN A 114 -7.65 12.80 7.72
CA GLN A 114 -8.96 12.62 7.12
C GLN A 114 -8.77 11.87 5.79
N PRO A 115 -9.09 10.56 5.74
CA PRO A 115 -9.01 9.83 4.49
C PRO A 115 -10.04 10.38 3.52
N ASN A 116 -9.56 10.80 2.35
CA ASN A 116 -10.38 11.18 1.21
C ASN A 116 -10.95 9.95 0.50
N TYR A 117 -10.20 8.85 0.53
CA TYR A 117 -10.59 7.54 0.03
C TYR A 117 -10.07 6.48 0.99
N TYR A 118 -10.92 5.55 1.41
CA TYR A 118 -10.47 4.36 2.12
C TYR A 118 -11.16 3.11 1.58
N GLY A 119 -10.36 2.08 1.35
CA GLY A 119 -10.77 0.81 0.79
C GLY A 119 -9.95 -0.31 1.39
N CYS A 120 -10.62 -1.41 1.72
CA CYS A 120 -9.99 -2.56 2.34
C CYS A 120 -10.62 -3.86 1.84
N ILE A 121 -9.77 -4.82 1.46
CA ILE A 121 -10.18 -6.16 1.05
C ILE A 121 -9.42 -7.20 1.84
N PHE A 122 -10.16 -8.08 2.50
CA PHE A 122 -9.65 -9.17 3.33
C PHE A 122 -9.62 -10.49 2.58
N PHE A 123 -8.41 -10.95 2.30
CA PHE A 123 -8.14 -12.22 1.61
C PHE A 123 -8.04 -13.38 2.59
N GLU A 124 -7.83 -13.17 3.89
CA GLU A 124 -7.75 -14.28 4.83
C GLU A 124 -9.07 -15.09 4.88
N LYS A 125 -8.99 -16.41 4.67
CA LYS A 125 -10.19 -17.28 4.64
C LYS A 125 -10.97 -17.28 5.95
N LYS A 126 -10.30 -17.04 7.08
CA LYS A 126 -10.91 -16.99 8.43
C LYS A 126 -11.91 -15.85 8.59
N ILE A 127 -11.72 -14.75 7.86
CA ILE A 127 -12.63 -13.61 7.85
C ILE A 127 -13.83 -14.01 7.02
N THR A 128 -15.01 -14.14 7.60
CA THR A 128 -16.21 -14.64 6.90
C THR A 128 -17.32 -13.61 6.77
N ASN A 129 -17.15 -12.45 7.40
CA ASN A 129 -18.04 -11.30 7.29
C ASN A 129 -17.73 -10.51 6.01
N GLU A 130 -18.19 -9.25 5.95
CA GLU A 130 -17.88 -8.32 4.85
C GLU A 130 -16.37 -8.28 4.58
N ARG A 131 -15.98 -8.82 3.43
CA ARG A 131 -14.57 -8.94 3.01
C ARG A 131 -14.09 -7.71 2.28
N ILE A 132 -15.00 -6.96 1.67
CA ILE A 132 -14.70 -5.87 0.76
C ILE A 132 -15.45 -4.68 1.30
N TRP A 133 -14.71 -3.64 1.65
CA TRP A 133 -15.27 -2.36 2.04
C TRP A 133 -14.54 -1.27 1.24
N MET A 134 -15.29 -0.44 0.55
CA MET A 134 -14.78 0.71 -0.20
C MET A 134 -15.86 1.79 -0.17
N ASP A 135 -15.51 3.00 0.24
CA ASP A 135 -16.42 4.15 0.22
C ASP A 135 -16.41 4.94 -1.10
N PHE A 136 -15.71 4.41 -2.11
CA PHE A 136 -15.42 5.08 -3.37
C PHE A 136 -15.42 4.13 -4.57
N GLU A 137 -15.46 4.72 -5.77
CA GLU A 137 -15.19 4.02 -7.02
C GLU A 137 -13.70 4.06 -7.33
N LEU A 138 -13.12 2.90 -7.66
CA LEU A 138 -11.67 2.77 -7.79
C LEU A 138 -11.07 3.75 -8.81
N ASN A 139 -11.79 4.04 -9.89
CA ASN A 139 -11.32 4.97 -10.91
C ASN A 139 -11.23 6.41 -10.39
N ASP A 140 -12.07 6.83 -9.44
CA ASP A 140 -12.00 8.18 -8.87
C ASP A 140 -10.69 8.38 -8.08
N PHE A 141 -10.25 7.36 -7.34
CA PHE A 141 -8.94 7.34 -6.68
C PHE A 141 -7.79 7.43 -7.70
N ILE A 142 -7.86 6.65 -8.78
CA ILE A 142 -6.82 6.62 -9.83
C ILE A 142 -6.74 7.98 -10.54
N ASP A 143 -7.88 8.51 -10.95
CA ASP A 143 -7.96 9.80 -11.65
C ASP A 143 -7.47 10.93 -10.74
N ASP A 144 -7.74 10.87 -9.44
CA ASP A 144 -7.23 11.87 -8.51
C ASP A 144 -5.70 11.79 -8.37
N ALA A 145 -5.15 10.59 -8.22
CA ALA A 145 -3.70 10.38 -8.17
C ALA A 145 -3.00 10.83 -9.47
N MET A 146 -3.60 10.56 -10.63
CA MET A 146 -3.06 11.01 -11.92
C MET A 146 -3.01 12.54 -12.04
N ASN A 147 -3.86 13.24 -11.27
CA ASN A 147 -3.88 14.69 -11.18
C ASN A 147 -3.05 15.24 -10.00
N TYR A 148 -2.14 14.46 -9.41
CA TYR A 148 -1.38 14.84 -8.20
C TYR A 148 -0.72 16.23 -8.28
N GLN A 149 -0.28 16.65 -9.47
CA GLN A 149 0.38 17.94 -9.68
C GLN A 149 -0.46 19.14 -9.25
N LYS A 150 -1.80 19.03 -9.26
CA LYS A 150 -2.70 20.11 -8.80
C LYS A 150 -2.58 20.39 -7.29
N TYR A 151 -2.03 19.43 -6.54
CA TYR A 151 -1.83 19.53 -5.09
C TYR A 151 -0.43 20.02 -4.71
N ILE A 152 0.48 20.16 -5.66
CA ILE A 152 1.80 20.73 -5.40
C ILE A 152 1.62 22.21 -5.07
N THR A 153 2.05 22.59 -3.87
CA THR A 153 2.03 23.98 -3.41
C THR A 153 3.41 24.39 -2.92
N LYS A 154 3.55 25.64 -2.45
CA LYS A 154 4.80 26.07 -1.80
C LYS A 154 5.13 25.25 -0.54
N GLY A 155 4.11 24.73 0.16
CA GLY A 155 4.25 23.94 1.38
C GLY A 155 3.78 22.49 1.22
N LEU A 156 3.81 21.97 -0.01
CA LEU A 156 3.64 20.56 -0.38
C LEU A 156 4.40 20.39 -1.70
N ASN A 157 5.72 20.30 -1.63
CA ASN A 157 6.61 20.53 -2.76
C ASN A 157 7.61 19.40 -3.03
N GLU A 158 7.81 18.50 -2.07
CA GLU A 158 8.58 17.29 -2.28
C GLU A 158 7.65 16.19 -2.78
N VAL A 159 8.08 15.45 -3.80
CA VAL A 159 7.33 14.34 -4.36
C VAL A 159 8.17 13.08 -4.28
N GLU A 160 7.58 12.03 -3.74
CA GLU A 160 8.23 10.74 -3.55
C GLU A 160 7.33 9.62 -4.04
N VAL A 161 7.96 8.59 -4.60
CA VAL A 161 7.28 7.36 -5.00
C VAL A 161 7.98 6.18 -4.37
N ASP A 162 7.19 5.22 -3.91
CA ASP A 162 7.66 3.95 -3.40
C ASP A 162 6.93 2.82 -4.13
N ILE A 163 7.67 1.81 -4.58
CA ILE A 163 7.13 0.64 -5.30
C ILE A 163 7.96 -0.56 -4.87
N ASP A 164 7.46 -1.28 -3.86
CA ASP A 164 8.18 -2.35 -3.21
C ASP A 164 7.43 -3.67 -3.20
N ILE A 165 8.20 -4.76 -3.15
CA ILE A 165 7.70 -6.12 -2.96
C ILE A 165 8.41 -6.69 -1.74
N TYR A 166 7.65 -6.90 -0.68
CA TYR A 166 8.14 -7.53 0.53
C TYR A 166 8.05 -9.05 0.33
N SER A 167 9.19 -9.72 0.45
CA SER A 167 9.27 -11.17 0.24
C SER A 167 8.22 -11.91 1.07
N ASN A 168 7.64 -12.98 0.51
CA ASN A 168 6.75 -13.94 1.19
C ASN A 168 7.05 -14.06 2.68
N PRO A 169 6.03 -14.10 3.58
CA PRO A 169 6.24 -14.27 5.00
C PRO A 169 7.30 -15.35 5.19
N LYS A 170 8.47 -14.93 5.70
CA LYS A 170 9.66 -15.77 5.74
C LYS A 170 9.24 -17.13 6.26
N GLU A 171 9.64 -18.20 5.57
CA GLU A 171 9.90 -19.43 6.30
C GLU A 171 10.99 -19.08 7.30
N GLU A 172 10.59 -18.66 8.51
CA GLU A 172 11.47 -18.60 9.66
C GLU A 172 11.99 -20.02 9.84
N LYS A 173 13.21 -20.26 9.38
CA LYS A 173 13.95 -21.43 9.82
C LYS A 173 14.15 -21.25 11.31
N GLU A 174 13.60 -22.16 12.12
CA GLU A 174 13.96 -22.27 13.54
C GLU A 174 15.49 -22.31 13.61
N ASP A 175 16.10 -21.25 14.16
CA ASP A 175 17.52 -21.23 14.47
C ASP A 175 17.73 -22.10 15.71
N THR A 176 17.95 -23.41 15.50
CA THR A 176 18.26 -24.36 16.58
C THR A 176 19.74 -24.31 16.98
N THR A 177 20.33 -23.12 17.14
CA THR A 177 21.67 -22.98 17.71
C THR A 177 21.73 -21.98 18.87
N TYR A 178 21.12 -22.37 19.99
CA TYR A 178 21.63 -21.97 21.31
C TYR A 178 22.05 -23.22 22.07
N SER A 179 23.29 -23.66 21.82
CA SER A 179 24.04 -24.49 22.77
C SER A 179 24.43 -23.61 23.95
N VAL A 180 23.65 -23.70 25.03
CA VAL A 180 24.04 -23.14 26.33
C VAL A 180 25.11 -24.06 26.92
N PRO A 181 26.30 -23.57 27.30
CA PRO A 181 27.28 -24.38 28.02
C PRO A 181 26.72 -24.71 29.40
N ILE A 182 26.67 -26.00 29.71
CA ILE A 182 26.40 -26.48 31.08
C ILE A 182 27.71 -26.29 31.87
N TRP A 183 27.66 -25.46 32.91
CA TRP A 183 28.58 -25.53 34.05
C TRP A 183 27.79 -25.97 35.27
#